data_AF-A0A0P7Y9I6-F1
#
_entry.id   AF-A0A0P7Y9I6-F1
#
_cell.length_a   1.000
_cell.length_b   1.000
_cell.length_c   1.000
_cell.angle_alpha   90.00
_cell.angle_beta   90.00
_cell.angle_gamma   90.00
#
_symmetry.space_group_name_H-M   'P 1'
#
loop_
_entity.id
_entity.type
_entity.pdbx_description
1 polymer ?
#
loop_
_entity_poly.entity_id
_entity_poly.type
_entity_poly.pdbx_seq_one_letter_code
_entity_poly.pdbx_strand_id
1 'polypeptide(L)'
;MSFPMAYFRQGVALQYLGRHADALAAFASGLAQDPKSLQLLVGMVEAAMKSPLRETLEPTYQQLQKMKLDKSPFVVVSVIGQELLTAGHHSASVVVLEAALKIGTCSLKLRGSVFSALSSAYWSLGSTEKSTSYMQQDLEVAKTLGE
;
A
#
# COMPACT_ATOMS: atom_id res chain seq x y z
N MET A 1 -25.34 -3.40 -5.25
CA MET A 1 -24.24 -4.39 -5.12
C MET A 1 -23.20 -3.79 -4.19
N SER A 2 -22.77 -4.53 -3.17
CA SER A 2 -21.75 -4.05 -2.21
C SER A 2 -20.39 -3.97 -2.92
N PHE A 3 -19.89 -2.74 -3.15
CA PHE A 3 -18.63 -2.45 -3.83
C PHE A 3 -17.42 -3.29 -3.34
N PRO A 4 -17.24 -3.56 -2.03
CA PRO A 4 -16.16 -4.41 -1.52
C PRO A 4 -16.07 -5.80 -2.16
N MET A 5 -17.23 -6.41 -2.48
CA MET A 5 -17.26 -7.78 -2.98
C MET A 5 -16.80 -7.90 -4.44
N ALA A 6 -16.95 -6.83 -5.22
CA ALA A 6 -16.44 -6.77 -6.59
C ALA A 6 -14.90 -6.71 -6.60
N TYR A 7 -14.31 -5.83 -5.79
CA TYR A 7 -12.86 -5.71 -5.65
C TYR A 7 -12.23 -7.00 -5.12
N PHE A 8 -12.87 -7.65 -4.15
CA PHE A 8 -12.40 -8.93 -3.63
C PHE A 8 -12.33 -10.00 -4.73
N ARG A 9 -13.41 -10.18 -5.50
CA ARG A 9 -13.47 -11.16 -6.60
C ARG A 9 -12.46 -10.84 -7.69
N GLN A 10 -12.31 -9.57 -8.04
CA GLN A 10 -11.32 -9.13 -9.02
C GLN A 10 -9.89 -9.43 -8.56
N GLY A 11 -9.55 -9.13 -7.30
CA GLY A 11 -8.24 -9.42 -6.72
C GLY A 11 -7.92 -10.92 -6.74
N VAL A 12 -8.87 -11.76 -6.33
CA VAL A 12 -8.72 -13.22 -6.38
C VAL A 12 -8.53 -13.71 -7.81
N ALA A 13 -9.33 -13.23 -8.77
CA ALA A 13 -9.19 -13.62 -10.17
C ALA A 13 -7.81 -13.24 -10.74
N LEU A 14 -7.33 -12.02 -10.47
CA LEU A 14 -6.01 -11.57 -10.90
C LEU A 14 -4.87 -12.38 -10.28
N GLN A 15 -5.01 -12.78 -9.01
CA GLN A 15 -4.08 -13.66 -8.34
C GLN A 15 -3.99 -15.03 -9.05
N TYR A 16 -5.14 -15.64 -9.41
CA TYR A 16 -5.16 -16.90 -10.16
C TYR A 16 -4.55 -16.80 -11.55
N LEU A 17 -4.55 -15.60 -12.15
CA LEU A 17 -3.88 -15.31 -13.42
C LEU A 17 -2.37 -15.02 -13.26
N GLY A 18 -1.82 -15.10 -12.05
CA GLY A 18 -0.41 -14.75 -11.76
C GLY A 18 -0.12 -13.26 -11.79
N ARG A 19 -1.14 -12.40 -11.94
CA ARG A 19 -1.02 -10.93 -11.98
C ARG A 19 -1.05 -10.36 -10.57
N HIS A 20 -0.05 -10.72 -9.77
CA HIS A 20 -0.03 -10.41 -8.33
C HIS A 20 -0.07 -8.91 -8.02
N ALA A 21 0.71 -8.09 -8.73
CA ALA A 21 0.72 -6.64 -8.52
C ALA A 21 -0.66 -6.00 -8.76
N ASP A 22 -1.36 -6.41 -9.82
CA ASP A 22 -2.70 -5.93 -10.14
C ASP A 22 -3.73 -6.42 -9.11
N ALA A 23 -3.59 -7.66 -8.63
CA ALA A 23 -4.43 -8.20 -7.56
C ALA A 23 -4.33 -7.34 -6.29
N LEU A 24 -3.11 -6.98 -5.89
CA LEU A 24 -2.86 -6.13 -4.72
C LEU A 24 -3.44 -4.73 -4.90
N ALA A 25 -3.30 -4.14 -6.09
CA ALA A 25 -3.92 -2.85 -6.41
C ALA A 25 -5.45 -2.90 -6.35
N ALA A 26 -6.07 -4.01 -6.79
CA ALA A 26 -7.51 -4.20 -6.71
C ALA A 26 -8.00 -4.32 -5.25
N PHE A 27 -7.32 -5.11 -4.42
CA PHE A 27 -7.65 -5.19 -2.99
C PHE A 27 -7.47 -3.87 -2.27
N ALA A 28 -6.37 -3.16 -2.52
CA ALA A 28 -6.10 -1.86 -1.93
C ALA A 28 -7.15 -0.82 -2.33
N SER A 29 -7.59 -0.82 -3.59
CA SER A 29 -8.69 0.04 -4.06
C SER A 29 -10.00 -0.25 -3.33
N GLY A 30 -10.29 -1.53 -3.05
CA GLY A 30 -11.42 -1.92 -2.22
C GLY A 30 -11.29 -1.40 -0.77
N LEU A 31 -10.11 -1.54 -0.16
CA LEU A 31 -9.83 -1.06 1.20
C LEU A 31 -9.89 0.47 1.30
N ALA A 32 -9.54 1.20 0.25
CA ALA A 32 -9.70 2.65 0.21
C ALA A 32 -11.18 3.07 0.27
N GLN A 33 -12.10 2.23 -0.21
CA GLN A 33 -13.54 2.47 -0.11
C GLN A 33 -14.14 1.97 1.20
N ASP A 34 -13.67 0.82 1.69
CA ASP A 34 -14.07 0.26 2.98
C ASP A 34 -12.84 -0.14 3.81
N PRO A 35 -12.25 0.83 4.55
CA PRO A 35 -11.06 0.59 5.35
C PRO A 35 -11.25 -0.41 6.48
N LYS A 36 -12.49 -0.69 6.88
CA LYS A 36 -12.82 -1.62 7.98
C LYS A 36 -13.03 -3.05 7.48
N SER A 37 -12.96 -3.29 6.17
CA SER A 37 -13.15 -4.61 5.58
C SER A 37 -11.98 -5.55 5.89
N LEU A 38 -12.14 -6.36 6.93
CA LEU A 38 -11.17 -7.41 7.28
C LEU A 38 -10.97 -8.41 6.14
N GLN A 39 -12.04 -8.70 5.38
CA GLN A 39 -11.97 -9.64 4.27
C GLN A 39 -11.02 -9.15 3.17
N LEU A 40 -11.09 -7.87 2.81
CA LEU A 40 -10.18 -7.29 1.82
C LEU A 40 -8.75 -7.23 2.35
N LEU A 41 -8.57 -6.91 3.64
CA LEU A 41 -7.25 -6.85 4.26
C LEU A 41 -6.57 -8.22 4.27
N VAL A 42 -7.28 -9.26 4.72
CA VAL A 42 -6.78 -10.63 4.74
C VAL A 42 -6.50 -11.12 3.32
N GLY A 43 -7.42 -10.86 2.38
CA GLY A 43 -7.24 -11.22 0.96
C GLY A 43 -6.00 -10.57 0.34
N MET A 44 -5.73 -9.30 0.67
CA MET A 44 -4.53 -8.60 0.21
C MET A 44 -3.25 -9.21 0.77
N VAL A 45 -3.20 -9.49 2.07
CA VAL A 45 -2.02 -10.11 2.72
C VAL A 45 -1.78 -11.50 2.14
N GLU A 46 -2.82 -12.32 2.02
CA GLU A 46 -2.70 -13.66 1.44
C GLU A 46 -2.23 -13.59 -0.02
N ALA A 47 -2.71 -12.62 -0.80
CA ALA A 47 -2.26 -12.37 -2.16
C ALA A 47 -0.79 -12.00 -2.23
N ALA A 48 -0.32 -11.16 -1.30
CA ALA A 48 1.08 -10.76 -1.24
C ALA A 48 1.97 -11.94 -0.84
N MET A 49 1.56 -12.74 0.15
CA MET A 49 2.30 -13.94 0.62
C MET A 49 2.35 -15.07 -0.42
N LYS A 50 1.41 -15.10 -1.36
CA LYS A 50 1.40 -16.05 -2.49
C LYS A 50 2.13 -15.52 -3.73
N SER A 51 2.68 -14.31 -3.67
CA SER A 51 3.40 -13.68 -4.78
C SER A 51 4.92 -13.77 -4.58
N PRO A 52 5.73 -13.45 -5.61
CA PRO A 52 7.18 -13.33 -5.47
C PRO A 52 7.62 -12.29 -4.41
N LEU A 53 6.74 -11.34 -4.04
CA LEU A 53 7.02 -10.36 -2.98
C LEU A 53 7.12 -11.00 -1.59
N ARG A 54 6.69 -12.26 -1.42
CA ARG A 54 6.74 -12.95 -0.13
C ARG A 54 8.13 -12.89 0.49
N GLU A 55 9.18 -13.11 -0.30
CA GLU A 55 10.56 -13.20 0.21
C GLU A 55 11.01 -11.92 0.93
N THR A 56 10.58 -10.76 0.45
CA THR A 56 10.90 -9.46 1.05
C THR A 56 9.86 -9.01 2.08
N LEU A 57 8.58 -9.33 1.86
CA LEU A 57 7.47 -8.92 2.71
C LEU A 57 7.38 -9.74 4.01
N GLU A 58 7.63 -11.05 3.97
CA GLU A 58 7.46 -11.96 5.11
C GLU A 58 8.20 -11.53 6.39
N PRO A 59 9.51 -11.17 6.35
CA PRO A 59 10.21 -10.71 7.55
C PRO A 59 9.61 -9.41 8.12
N THR A 60 9.29 -8.45 7.24
CA THR A 60 8.65 -7.18 7.63
C THR A 60 7.28 -7.43 8.26
N TYR A 61 6.48 -8.32 7.67
CA TYR A 61 5.15 -8.66 8.17
C TYR A 61 5.20 -9.36 9.53
N GLN A 62 6.14 -10.27 9.75
CA GLN A 62 6.36 -10.89 11.06
C GLN A 62 6.75 -9.86 12.12
N GLN A 63 7.55 -8.86 11.77
CA GLN A 63 7.87 -7.75 12.66
C GLN A 63 6.63 -6.90 12.99
N LEU A 64 5.77 -6.61 12.00
CA LEU A 64 4.51 -5.92 12.23
C LEU A 64 3.60 -6.68 13.20
N GLN A 65 3.53 -8.00 13.09
CA GLN A 65 2.77 -8.85 14.02
C GLN A 65 3.29 -8.76 15.45
N LYS A 66 4.62 -8.78 15.65
CA LYS A 66 5.25 -8.60 16.97
C LYS A 66 4.91 -7.23 17.58
N MET A 67 4.80 -6.21 16.75
CA MET A 67 4.43 -4.85 17.14
C MET A 67 2.91 -4.62 17.23
N LYS A 68 2.08 -5.63 16.94
CA LYS A 68 0.60 -5.56 16.86
C LYS A 68 0.08 -4.52 15.86
N LEU A 69 0.84 -4.27 14.80
CA LEU A 69 0.50 -3.35 13.71
C LEU A 69 -0.11 -4.06 12.49
N ASP A 70 -0.12 -5.40 12.48
CA ASP A 70 -0.67 -6.26 11.43
C ASP A 70 -2.18 -6.12 11.21
N LYS A 71 -2.89 -5.54 12.19
CA LYS A 71 -4.32 -5.25 12.08
C LYS A 71 -4.64 -3.85 11.57
N SER A 72 -3.62 -3.00 11.42
CA SER A 72 -3.81 -1.64 10.92
C SER A 72 -3.85 -1.67 9.38
N PRO A 73 -5.02 -1.38 8.75
CA PRO A 73 -5.14 -1.44 7.30
C PRO A 73 -4.17 -0.46 6.63
N PHE A 74 -3.98 0.72 7.22
CA PHE A 74 -3.00 1.70 6.75
C PHE A 74 -1.59 1.09 6.69
N VAL A 75 -1.13 0.48 7.79
CA VAL A 75 0.25 -0.02 7.89
C VAL A 75 0.48 -1.15 6.91
N VAL A 76 -0.43 -2.12 6.86
CA VAL A 76 -0.32 -3.28 5.97
C VAL A 76 -0.33 -2.85 4.51
N VAL A 77 -1.27 -1.99 4.11
CA VAL A 77 -1.36 -1.49 2.73
C VAL A 77 -0.12 -0.67 2.37
N SER A 78 0.39 0.15 3.30
CA SER A 78 1.61 0.95 3.08
C SER A 78 2.84 0.09 2.84
N VAL A 79 3.06 -0.92 3.69
CA VAL A 79 4.22 -1.82 3.57
C VAL A 79 4.16 -2.59 2.27
N ILE A 80 3.00 -3.16 1.90
CA ILE A 80 2.85 -3.85 0.62
C ILE A 80 3.09 -2.89 -0.57
N GLY A 81 2.63 -1.64 -0.48
CA GLY A 81 2.89 -0.62 -1.49
C GLY A 81 4.38 -0.29 -1.64
N GLN A 82 5.12 -0.23 -0.55
CA GLN A 82 6.57 -0.02 -0.54
C GLN A 82 7.33 -1.23 -1.10
N GLU A 83 6.93 -2.45 -0.75
CA GLU A 83 7.50 -3.68 -1.34
C GLU A 83 7.27 -3.75 -2.85
N LEU A 84 6.08 -3.38 -3.32
CA LEU A 84 5.78 -3.26 -4.75
C LEU A 84 6.68 -2.25 -5.45
N LEU A 85 6.96 -1.11 -4.81
CA LEU A 85 7.86 -0.09 -5.34
C LEU A 85 9.28 -0.64 -5.49
N THR A 86 9.80 -1.29 -4.44
CA THR A 86 11.14 -1.90 -4.44
C THR A 86 11.27 -3.00 -5.48
N ALA A 87 10.20 -3.77 -5.72
CA ALA A 87 10.14 -4.79 -6.76
C ALA A 87 9.98 -4.23 -8.20
N GLY A 88 9.92 -2.90 -8.36
CA GLY A 88 9.80 -2.25 -9.68
C GLY A 88 8.39 -2.16 -10.23
N HIS A 89 7.37 -2.56 -9.47
CA HIS A 89 5.96 -2.47 -9.85
C HIS A 89 5.40 -1.06 -9.61
N HIS A 90 6.01 -0.03 -10.22
CA HIS A 90 5.72 1.38 -9.96
C HIS A 90 4.24 1.78 -10.13
N SER A 91 3.57 1.29 -11.17
CA SER A 91 2.16 1.60 -11.41
C SER A 91 1.25 1.05 -10.32
N ALA A 92 1.47 -0.21 -9.90
CA ALA A 92 0.69 -0.82 -8.83
C ALA A 92 1.04 -0.21 -7.47
N SER A 93 2.30 0.12 -7.22
CA SER A 93 2.74 0.73 -5.97
C SER A 93 2.08 2.07 -5.74
N VAL A 94 1.95 2.93 -6.77
CA VAL A 94 1.22 4.20 -6.66
C VAL A 94 -0.22 3.96 -6.23
N VAL A 95 -0.95 3.05 -6.87
CA VAL A 95 -2.35 2.76 -6.54
C VAL A 95 -2.49 2.29 -5.09
N VAL A 96 -1.60 1.38 -4.66
CA VAL A 96 -1.63 0.82 -3.31
C VAL A 96 -1.27 1.88 -2.25
N LEU A 97 -0.25 2.71 -2.50
CA LEU A 97 0.16 3.76 -1.57
C LEU A 97 -0.86 4.90 -1.47
N GLU A 98 -1.50 5.27 -2.59
CA GLU A 98 -2.61 6.23 -2.57
C GLU A 98 -3.82 5.68 -1.81
N ALA A 99 -4.10 4.39 -1.94
CA ALA A 99 -5.12 3.72 -1.14
C ALA A 99 -4.79 3.78 0.35
N ALA A 100 -3.53 3.58 0.74
CA ALA A 100 -3.10 3.77 2.13
C ALA A 100 -3.37 5.19 2.63
N LEU A 101 -3.05 6.23 1.83
CA LEU A 101 -3.37 7.61 2.21
C LEU A 101 -4.87 7.87 2.38
N LYS A 102 -5.72 7.24 1.56
CA LYS A 102 -7.19 7.34 1.66
C LYS A 102 -7.73 6.65 2.91
N ILE A 103 -7.15 5.50 3.29
CA ILE A 103 -7.45 4.81 4.54
C ILE A 103 -7.12 5.71 5.74
N GLY A 104 -5.97 6.40 5.66
CA GLY A 104 -5.53 7.38 6.65
C GLY A 104 -4.87 6.76 7.90
N THR A 105 -4.09 7.59 8.59
CA THR A 105 -3.42 7.25 9.85
C THR A 105 -3.30 8.49 10.72
N CYS A 106 -3.32 8.30 12.04
CA CYS A 106 -3.00 9.37 13.00
C CYS A 106 -1.48 9.59 13.15
N SER A 107 -0.66 8.65 12.67
CA SER A 107 0.79 8.76 12.79
C SER A 107 1.38 9.57 11.64
N LEU A 108 1.81 10.79 11.94
CA LEU A 108 2.51 11.66 10.99
C LEU A 108 3.77 10.99 10.42
N LYS A 109 4.53 10.27 11.25
CA LYS A 109 5.74 9.53 10.82
C LYS A 109 5.43 8.50 9.73
N LEU A 110 4.38 7.70 9.93
CA LEU A 110 4.00 6.69 8.96
C LEU A 110 3.42 7.32 7.68
N ARG A 111 2.73 8.46 7.81
CA ARG A 111 2.22 9.21 6.67
C ARG A 111 3.35 9.80 5.81
N GLY A 112 4.38 10.38 6.44
CA GLY A 112 5.59 10.87 5.74
C GLY A 112 6.29 9.77 4.95
N SER A 113 6.47 8.60 5.56
CA SER A 113 7.04 7.42 4.86
C SER A 113 6.27 7.05 3.58
N VAL A 114 4.94 7.15 3.59
CA VAL A 114 4.11 6.92 2.39
C VAL A 114 4.28 8.03 1.35
N PHE A 115 4.37 9.30 1.76
CA PHE A 115 4.65 10.40 0.85
C PHE A 115 6.01 10.26 0.16
N SER A 116 7.04 9.89 0.91
CA SER A 116 8.38 9.62 0.38
C SER A 116 8.36 8.49 -0.67
N ALA A 117 7.64 7.39 -0.37
CA ALA A 117 7.45 6.29 -1.29
C ALA A 117 6.66 6.68 -2.55
N LEU A 118 5.58 7.47 -2.41
CA LEU A 118 4.79 7.98 -3.54
C LEU A 118 5.60 8.92 -4.42
N SER A 119 6.39 9.81 -3.81
CA SER A 119 7.30 10.70 -4.55
C SER A 119 8.24 9.89 -5.43
N SER A 120 8.87 8.85 -4.86
CA SER A 120 9.78 7.95 -5.58
C SER A 120 9.06 7.15 -6.67
N ALA A 121 7.86 6.64 -6.40
CA ALA A 121 7.06 5.89 -7.37
C ALA A 121 6.66 6.75 -8.57
N TYR A 122 6.20 7.98 -8.31
CA TYR A 122 5.82 8.94 -9.36
C TYR A 122 7.02 9.43 -10.17
N TRP A 123 8.19 9.56 -9.53
CA TRP A 123 9.43 9.87 -10.21
C TRP A 123 9.79 8.78 -11.23
N SER A 124 9.74 7.51 -10.82
CA SER A 124 10.00 6.36 -11.72
C SER A 124 8.99 6.24 -12.86
N LEU A 125 7.77 6.74 -12.69
CA LEU A 125 6.75 6.79 -13.75
C LEU A 125 6.89 8.02 -14.68
N GLY A 126 7.86 8.91 -14.43
CA GLY A 126 8.07 10.13 -15.22
C GLY A 126 7.13 11.30 -14.88
N SER A 127 6.30 11.16 -13.84
CA SER A 127 5.37 12.20 -13.39
C SER A 127 6.02 13.11 -12.34
N THR A 128 6.96 13.94 -12.79
CA THR A 128 7.80 14.82 -11.95
C THR A 128 6.99 15.84 -11.14
N GLU A 129 5.88 16.33 -11.66
CA GLU A 129 5.01 17.28 -10.94
C GLU A 129 4.41 16.66 -9.67
N LYS A 130 3.77 15.49 -9.80
CA LYS A 130 3.21 14.76 -8.66
C LYS A 130 4.30 14.32 -7.68
N SER A 131 5.44 13.86 -8.19
CA SER A 131 6.58 13.49 -7.36
C SER A 131 7.03 14.66 -6.47
N THR A 132 7.26 15.83 -7.09
CA THR A 132 7.64 17.06 -6.36
C THR A 132 6.61 17.46 -5.32
N SER A 133 5.32 17.36 -5.65
CA SER A 133 4.23 17.66 -4.71
C SER A 133 4.25 16.77 -3.48
N TYR A 134 4.40 15.45 -3.64
CA TYR A 134 4.51 14.54 -2.51
C TYR A 134 5.80 14.73 -1.71
N MET A 135 6.89 15.10 -2.37
CA MET A 135 8.16 15.42 -1.69
C MET A 135 8.04 16.67 -0.81
N GLN A 136 7.28 17.68 -1.23
CA GLN A 136 6.96 18.85 -0.41
C GLN A 136 6.12 18.48 0.81
N GLN A 137 5.11 17.61 0.64
CA GLN A 137 4.29 17.11 1.75
C GLN A 137 5.10 16.29 2.75
N ASP A 138 6.03 15.44 2.29
CA ASP A 138 6.96 14.70 3.16
C ASP A 138 7.85 15.65 3.95
N LEU A 139 8.41 16.69 3.31
CA LEU A 139 9.23 17.70 3.97
C LEU A 139 8.46 18.49 5.03
N GLU A 140 7.20 18.85 4.76
CA GLU A 140 6.35 19.53 5.73
C GLU A 140 6.10 18.64 6.95
N VAL A 141 5.78 17.37 6.74
CA VAL A 141 5.63 16.38 7.82
C VAL A 141 6.93 16.24 8.63
N ALA A 142 8.08 16.16 7.96
CA ALA A 142 9.37 16.06 8.62
C ALA A 142 9.69 17.28 9.49
N LYS A 143 9.36 18.49 9.02
CA LYS A 143 9.50 19.72 9.81
C LYS A 143 8.64 19.68 11.06
N THR A 144 7.36 19.30 10.94
CA THR A 144 6.44 19.20 12.10
C THR A 144 6.82 18.13 13.12
N LEU A 145 7.66 17.16 12.73
CA LEU A 145 8.15 16.09 13.61
C LEU A 145 9.49 16.41 14.27
N GLY A 146 10.23 17.40 13.74
CA GLY A 146 11.53 17.83 14.22
C GLY A 146 11.50 19.05 15.15
N GLU A 147 10.33 19.70 15.29
CA GLU A 147 10.01 20.69 16.33
C GLU A 147 9.43 19.99 17.57
#